data_AF-A0A7J6UIV3-F1
#
_entry.id   AF-A0A7J6UIV3-F1
#
_cell.length_a   1.000
_cell.length_b   1.000
_cell.length_c   1.000
_cell.angle_alpha   90.00
_cell.angle_beta   90.00
_cell.angle_gamma   90.00
#
_symmetry.space_group_name_H-M   'P 1'
#
loop_
_entity.id
_entity.type
_entity.pdbx_description
1 polymer ?
#
loop_
_entity_poly.entity_id
_entity_poly.type
_entity_poly.pdbx_seq_one_letter_code
_entity_poly.pdbx_strand_id
1 'polypeptide(L)'
;ALTPKKGVPGPSFVEVADPKIKDVVDFYAEHKLNGTFNDGSKPLSSNGLARFQEFCDWCFNSSVARDVDCVVAIGHSLYFREFYNAFLPRAVRTPARSNKMLNCGVTSFELITTGPGKYAIDPNSVELVYGGFHGVKDTKHLA
;
A
#
# COMPACT_ATOMS: atom_id res chain seq x y z
N ALA A 1 22.70 3.41 6.95
CA ALA A 1 21.46 4.09 6.55
C ALA A 1 21.84 5.18 5.55
N LEU A 2 21.23 5.20 4.36
CA LEU A 2 21.54 6.17 3.29
C LEU A 2 20.93 7.56 3.55
N THR A 3 20.13 7.69 4.61
CA THR A 3 19.48 8.96 5.00
C THR A 3 20.16 9.54 6.23
N PRO A 4 20.69 10.78 6.18
CA PRO A 4 21.31 11.41 7.34
C PRO A 4 20.27 11.71 8.43
N LYS A 5 20.73 11.68 9.69
CA LYS A 5 19.90 11.90 10.89
C LYS A 5 19.26 13.30 10.94
N LYS A 6 19.83 14.25 10.20
CA LYS A 6 19.31 15.61 9.94
C LYS A 6 19.74 16.02 8.53
N GLY A 7 18.79 16.47 7.70
CA GLY A 7 19.02 16.91 6.32
C GLY A 7 17.98 16.36 5.34
N VAL A 8 17.81 17.04 4.21
CA VAL A 8 17.02 16.50 3.09
C VAL A 8 17.83 15.36 2.47
N PRO A 9 17.23 14.20 2.15
CA PRO A 9 17.92 13.15 1.41
C PRO A 9 18.51 13.72 0.12
N GLY A 10 19.84 13.63 -0.02
CA GLY A 10 20.52 14.03 -1.25
C GLY A 10 20.43 12.93 -2.32
N PRO A 11 20.62 13.28 -3.60
CA PRO A 11 20.70 12.31 -4.68
C PRO A 11 21.86 11.33 -4.52
N SER A 12 21.75 10.15 -5.12
CA SER A 12 22.88 9.22 -5.21
C SER A 12 23.94 9.75 -6.17
N PHE A 13 25.18 9.26 -6.04
CA PHE A 13 26.27 9.62 -6.97
C PHE A 13 25.97 9.27 -8.43
N VAL A 14 25.08 8.30 -8.67
CA VAL A 14 24.62 7.91 -10.01
C VAL A 14 23.71 8.99 -10.60
N GLU A 15 22.79 9.52 -9.79
CA GLU A 15 21.83 10.55 -10.22
C GLU A 15 22.52 11.91 -10.41
N VAL A 16 23.52 12.22 -9.59
CA VAL A 16 24.37 13.42 -9.78
C VAL A 16 25.16 13.37 -11.09
N ALA A 17 25.55 12.16 -11.53
CA ALA A 17 26.33 11.97 -12.74
C ALA A 17 25.47 11.88 -14.02
N ASP A 18 24.13 11.86 -13.91
CA ASP A 18 23.25 11.79 -15.08
C ASP A 18 23.14 13.17 -15.75
N PRO A 19 23.67 13.36 -16.98
CA PRO A 19 23.64 14.65 -17.67
C PRO A 19 22.23 15.12 -18.02
N LYS A 20 21.20 14.28 -17.89
CA LYS A 20 19.79 14.64 -18.09
C LYS A 20 19.20 15.38 -16.90
N ILE A 21 19.79 15.28 -15.72
CA ILE A 21 19.33 15.96 -14.50
C ILE A 21 20.15 17.25 -14.35
N LYS A 22 19.58 18.37 -14.83
CA LYS A 22 20.28 19.67 -14.85
C LYS A 22 20.39 20.32 -13.47
N ASP A 23 19.36 20.16 -12.66
CA ASP A 23 19.35 20.55 -11.25
C ASP A 23 18.73 19.41 -10.44
N VAL A 24 19.57 18.75 -9.65
CA VAL A 24 19.15 17.56 -8.91
C VAL A 24 18.25 17.93 -7.73
N VAL A 25 18.40 19.13 -7.16
CA VAL A 25 17.57 19.59 -6.04
C VAL A 25 16.15 19.85 -6.54
N ASP A 26 16.01 20.57 -7.64
CA ASP A 26 14.70 20.84 -8.24
C ASP A 26 14.03 19.57 -8.75
N PHE A 27 14.78 18.68 -9.42
CA PHE A 27 14.26 17.39 -9.87
C PHE A 27 13.68 16.55 -8.73
N TYR A 28 14.37 16.51 -7.58
CA TYR A 28 13.85 15.78 -6.42
C TYR A 28 12.67 16.48 -5.77
N ALA A 29 12.72 17.80 -5.62
CA ALA A 29 11.62 18.58 -5.05
C ALA A 29 10.33 18.43 -5.87
N GLU A 30 10.44 18.50 -7.19
CA GLU A 30 9.29 18.46 -8.12
C GLU A 30 8.76 17.04 -8.34
N HIS A 31 9.65 16.03 -8.43
CA HIS A 31 9.27 14.71 -8.93
C HIS A 31 9.41 13.56 -7.92
N LYS A 32 10.15 13.73 -6.82
CA LYS A 32 10.47 12.62 -5.89
C LYS A 32 10.05 12.88 -4.46
N LEU A 33 9.99 14.14 -4.04
CA LEU A 33 9.71 14.57 -2.66
C LEU A 33 8.41 15.37 -2.54
N ASN A 34 7.48 15.17 -3.47
CA ASN A 34 6.15 15.77 -3.38
C ASN A 34 5.39 15.17 -2.18
N GLY A 35 5.36 15.93 -1.08
CA GLY A 35 4.65 15.60 0.15
C GLY A 35 3.20 16.07 0.20
N THR A 36 2.58 16.48 -0.92
CA THR A 36 1.22 17.03 -0.95
C THR A 36 0.18 16.12 -0.27
N PHE A 37 0.39 14.80 -0.28
CA PHE A 37 -0.49 13.81 0.35
C PHE A 37 0.04 13.26 1.69
N ASN A 38 1.06 13.91 2.27
CA ASN A 38 1.60 13.54 3.57
C ASN A 38 0.94 14.36 4.68
N ASP A 39 -0.07 13.78 5.33
CA ASP A 39 -0.77 14.38 6.47
C ASP A 39 0.01 14.32 7.80
N GLY A 40 1.30 13.94 7.76
CA GLY A 40 2.21 13.96 8.90
C GLY A 40 2.01 12.80 9.88
N SER A 41 2.34 13.07 11.14
CA SER A 41 2.32 12.06 12.21
C SER A 41 0.90 11.68 12.61
N LYS A 42 0.69 10.39 12.87
CA LYS A 42 -0.61 9.86 13.32
C LYS A 42 -1.03 10.53 14.63
N PRO A 43 -2.23 11.14 14.70
CA PRO A 43 -2.74 11.65 15.96
C PRO A 43 -3.03 10.49 16.93
N LEU A 44 -2.88 10.74 18.23
CA LEU A 44 -3.14 9.74 19.27
C LEU A 44 -4.60 9.25 19.29
N SER A 45 -5.52 10.00 18.69
CA SER A 45 -6.95 9.67 18.57
C SER A 45 -7.29 8.74 17.39
N SER A 46 -6.30 8.30 16.62
CA SER A 46 -6.50 7.38 15.49
C SER A 46 -6.27 5.91 15.88
N ASN A 47 -6.87 4.99 15.11
CA ASN A 47 -6.55 3.57 15.14
C ASN A 47 -6.38 2.99 13.72
N GLY A 48 -6.01 1.71 13.61
CA GLY A 48 -5.80 1.05 12.31
C GLY A 48 -7.05 0.99 11.44
N LEU A 49 -8.23 0.75 12.04
CA LEU A 49 -9.49 0.67 11.30
C LEU A 49 -9.88 2.01 10.67
N ALA A 50 -9.66 3.13 11.37
CA ALA A 50 -9.89 4.46 10.81
C ALA A 50 -9.01 4.71 9.56
N ARG A 51 -7.74 4.30 9.61
CA ARG A 51 -6.81 4.42 8.46
C ARG A 51 -7.17 3.51 7.30
N PHE A 52 -7.70 2.33 7.59
CA PHE A 52 -8.24 1.43 6.58
C PHE A 52 -9.44 2.06 5.87
N GLN A 53 -10.36 2.64 6.64
CA GLN A 53 -11.54 3.32 6.12
C GLN A 53 -11.14 4.52 5.25
N GLU A 54 -10.20 5.35 5.71
CA GLU A 54 -9.68 6.49 4.94
C GLU A 54 -9.02 6.06 3.63
N PHE A 55 -8.28 4.95 3.62
CA PHE A 55 -7.71 4.41 2.39
C PHE A 55 -8.81 4.01 1.40
N CYS A 56 -9.85 3.30 1.87
CA CYS A 56 -10.97 2.94 1.01
C CYS A 56 -11.75 4.18 0.53
N ASP A 57 -12.01 5.14 1.42
CA ASP A 57 -12.65 6.41 1.07
C ASP A 57 -11.83 7.16 0.02
N TRP A 58 -10.49 7.16 0.14
CA TRP A 58 -9.61 7.72 -0.87
C TRP A 58 -9.72 6.97 -2.20
N CYS A 59 -9.70 5.63 -2.20
CA CYS A 59 -9.83 4.82 -3.43
C CYS A 59 -11.12 5.15 -4.21
N PHE A 60 -12.25 5.28 -3.52
CA PHE A 60 -13.55 5.48 -4.18
C PHE A 60 -13.94 6.94 -4.42
N ASN A 61 -13.45 7.88 -3.61
CA ASN A 61 -13.92 9.27 -3.64
C ASN A 61 -12.86 10.28 -4.12
N SER A 62 -11.58 9.92 -4.15
CA SER A 62 -10.53 10.82 -4.64
C SER A 62 -10.59 10.93 -6.16
N SER A 63 -10.44 12.14 -6.69
CA SER A 63 -10.30 12.36 -8.15
C SER A 63 -9.08 11.66 -8.75
N VAL A 64 -8.05 11.37 -7.95
CA VAL A 64 -6.84 10.70 -8.42
C VAL A 64 -7.03 9.19 -8.51
N ALA A 65 -7.76 8.60 -7.56
CA ALA A 65 -7.89 7.16 -7.45
C ALA A 65 -9.10 6.61 -8.23
N ARG A 66 -10.19 7.39 -8.33
CA ARG A 66 -11.42 6.93 -8.99
C ARG A 66 -11.28 6.76 -10.51
N ASP A 67 -10.31 7.46 -11.11
CA ASP A 67 -10.10 7.53 -12.56
C ASP A 67 -8.99 6.55 -13.02
N VAL A 68 -8.55 5.62 -12.14
CA VAL A 68 -7.58 4.57 -12.46
C VAL A 68 -8.16 3.17 -12.25
N ASP A 69 -7.72 2.22 -13.07
CA ASP A 69 -8.16 0.81 -12.96
C ASP A 69 -7.46 0.03 -11.84
N CYS A 70 -6.30 0.50 -11.39
CA CYS A 70 -5.47 -0.22 -10.44
C CYS A 70 -4.75 0.72 -9.47
N VAL A 71 -4.88 0.42 -8.17
CA VAL A 71 -4.13 1.08 -7.09
C VAL A 71 -3.07 0.12 -6.58
N VAL A 72 -1.81 0.52 -6.64
CA VAL A 72 -0.69 -0.24 -6.05
C VAL A 72 -0.36 0.33 -4.67
N ALA A 73 -0.71 -0.41 -3.62
CA ALA A 73 -0.38 -0.06 -2.25
C ALA A 73 0.88 -0.80 -1.78
N ILE A 74 1.82 -0.07 -1.17
CA ILE A 74 3.07 -0.61 -0.62
C ILE A 74 3.11 -0.36 0.88
N GLY A 75 3.46 -1.38 1.66
CA GLY A 75 3.48 -1.26 3.11
C GLY A 75 4.00 -2.49 3.82
N HIS A 76 3.74 -2.55 5.12
CA HIS A 76 4.18 -3.67 5.95
C HIS A 76 3.17 -4.82 5.89
N SER A 77 3.68 -6.05 5.91
CA SER A 77 2.87 -7.28 5.91
C SER A 77 1.75 -7.30 6.97
N LEU A 78 1.97 -6.68 8.13
CA LEU A 78 0.97 -6.60 9.19
C LEU A 78 -0.22 -5.71 8.80
N TYR A 79 0.03 -4.59 8.13
CA TYR A 79 -1.04 -3.71 7.64
C TYR A 79 -1.98 -4.48 6.71
N PHE A 80 -1.41 -5.16 5.70
CA PHE A 80 -2.20 -5.92 4.74
C PHE A 80 -2.95 -7.09 5.39
N ARG A 81 -2.31 -7.82 6.31
CA ARG A 81 -2.99 -8.90 7.05
C ARG A 81 -4.23 -8.39 7.79
N GLU A 82 -4.10 -7.27 8.50
CA GLU A 82 -5.24 -6.69 9.22
C GLU A 82 -6.28 -6.06 8.28
N PHE A 83 -5.86 -5.56 7.11
CA PHE A 83 -6.77 -5.10 6.06
C PHE A 83 -7.64 -6.24 5.53
N TYR A 84 -7.03 -7.39 5.20
CA TYR A 84 -7.77 -8.62 4.86
C TYR A 84 -8.68 -9.08 6.00
N ASN A 85 -8.25 -8.96 7.26
CA ASN A 85 -9.11 -9.29 8.40
C ASN A 85 -10.35 -8.40 8.51
N ALA A 86 -10.22 -7.11 8.17
CA ALA A 86 -11.29 -6.13 8.23
C ALA A 86 -12.31 -6.26 7.10
N PHE A 87 -11.86 -6.51 5.86
CA PHE A 87 -12.73 -6.40 4.67
C PHE A 87 -13.07 -7.71 3.96
N LEU A 88 -12.42 -8.84 4.27
CA LEU A 88 -12.90 -10.14 3.80
C LEU A 88 -14.08 -10.62 4.66
N PRO A 89 -15.08 -11.27 4.05
CA PRO A 89 -16.14 -11.95 4.81
C PRO A 89 -15.56 -12.93 5.83
N ARG A 90 -16.14 -12.99 7.04
CA ARG A 90 -15.60 -13.79 8.16
C ARG A 90 -15.46 -15.29 7.85
N ALA A 91 -16.31 -15.81 6.97
CA ALA A 91 -16.32 -17.21 6.56
C ALA A 91 -15.11 -17.58 5.68
N VAL A 92 -14.52 -16.60 4.99
CA VAL A 92 -13.40 -16.81 4.07
C VAL A 92 -12.14 -17.14 4.87
N ARG A 93 -11.52 -18.25 4.50
CA ARG A 93 -10.28 -18.76 5.08
C ARG A 93 -9.20 -18.65 4.04
N THR A 94 -8.26 -17.74 4.27
CA THR A 94 -7.14 -17.49 3.35
C THR A 94 -5.87 -17.23 4.15
N PRO A 95 -4.69 -17.67 3.67
CA PRO A 95 -3.39 -17.28 4.22
C PRO A 95 -3.22 -15.77 4.42
N ALA A 96 -3.88 -14.95 3.59
CA ALA A 96 -3.80 -13.50 3.64
C ALA A 96 -4.27 -12.89 4.98
N ARG A 97 -5.11 -13.61 5.74
CA ARG A 97 -5.64 -13.19 7.04
C ARG A 97 -4.80 -13.66 8.23
N SER A 98 -4.15 -14.80 8.10
CA SER A 98 -3.49 -15.49 9.22
C SER A 98 -1.96 -15.37 9.18
N ASN A 99 -1.37 -15.26 7.98
CA ASN A 99 0.06 -15.40 7.80
C ASN A 99 0.70 -14.07 7.41
N LYS A 100 1.97 -13.93 7.78
CA LYS A 100 2.78 -12.78 7.36
C LYS A 100 3.18 -12.97 5.89
N MET A 101 2.85 -12.01 5.03
CA MET A 101 3.41 -11.96 3.68
C MET A 101 4.94 -11.99 3.72
N LEU A 102 5.56 -12.67 2.76
CA LEU A 102 7.00 -12.62 2.56
C LEU A 102 7.43 -11.19 2.19
N ASN A 103 8.69 -10.85 2.44
CA ASN A 103 9.22 -9.56 2.00
C ASN A 103 9.08 -9.44 0.48
N CYS A 104 8.61 -8.28 0.01
CA CYS A 104 8.30 -8.03 -1.40
C CYS A 104 7.20 -8.95 -1.97
N GLY A 105 6.42 -9.64 -1.13
CA GLY A 105 5.23 -10.35 -1.57
C GLY A 105 4.17 -9.40 -2.11
N VAL A 106 3.43 -9.86 -3.12
CA VAL A 106 2.41 -9.13 -3.87
C VAL A 106 1.16 -9.99 -3.95
N THR A 107 0.05 -9.42 -3.52
CA THR A 107 -1.29 -9.98 -3.67
C THR A 107 -2.16 -8.96 -4.37
N SER A 108 -3.12 -9.42 -5.15
CA SER A 108 -4.14 -8.60 -5.80
C SER A 108 -5.52 -9.00 -5.32
N PHE A 109 -6.45 -8.06 -5.36
CA PHE A 109 -7.86 -8.27 -5.08
C PHE A 109 -8.67 -7.09 -5.61
N GLU A 110 -9.96 -7.32 -5.83
CA GLU A 110 -10.94 -6.28 -6.09
C GLU A 110 -11.49 -5.74 -4.78
N LEU A 111 -11.33 -4.43 -4.59
CA LEU A 111 -11.98 -3.69 -3.53
C LEU A 111 -13.34 -3.20 -4.05
N ILE A 112 -14.41 -3.48 -3.31
CA ILE A 112 -15.78 -3.14 -3.69
C ILE A 112 -16.44 -2.27 -2.63
N THR A 113 -17.43 -1.48 -3.04
CA THR A 113 -18.36 -0.80 -2.12
C THR A 113 -19.65 -1.62 -1.97
N THR A 114 -20.10 -1.77 -0.72
CA THR A 114 -21.38 -2.43 -0.38
C THR A 114 -22.45 -1.42 0.04
N GLY A 115 -22.15 -0.12 -0.07
CA GLY A 115 -23.00 0.99 0.32
C GLY A 115 -22.16 2.20 0.76
N PRO A 116 -22.80 3.35 1.03
CA PRO A 116 -22.09 4.56 1.45
C PRO A 116 -21.17 4.31 2.66
N GLY A 117 -19.86 4.53 2.48
CA GLY A 117 -18.84 4.30 3.52
C GLY A 117 -18.67 2.84 3.94
N LYS A 118 -19.18 1.87 3.17
CA LYS A 118 -19.06 0.44 3.46
C LYS A 118 -18.30 -0.24 2.33
N TYR A 119 -17.24 -0.95 2.70
CA TYR A 119 -16.32 -1.59 1.76
C TYR A 119 -16.15 -3.07 2.08
N ALA A 120 -15.79 -3.84 1.07
CA ALA A 120 -15.42 -5.24 1.20
C ALA A 120 -14.38 -5.60 0.14
N ILE A 121 -13.70 -6.72 0.35
CA ILE A 121 -12.89 -7.37 -0.70
C ILE A 121 -13.77 -8.45 -1.32
N ASP A 122 -13.83 -8.53 -2.65
CA ASP A 122 -14.44 -9.70 -3.31
C ASP A 122 -13.58 -10.94 -3.01
N PRO A 123 -14.07 -11.93 -2.26
CA PRO A 123 -13.27 -13.07 -1.88
C PRO A 123 -12.77 -13.91 -3.06
N ASN A 124 -13.46 -13.89 -4.21
CA ASN A 124 -13.05 -14.67 -5.38
C ASN A 124 -11.94 -13.98 -6.19
N SER A 125 -11.69 -12.69 -5.93
CA SER A 125 -10.66 -11.91 -6.63
C SER A 125 -9.27 -11.98 -5.98
N VAL A 126 -9.16 -12.61 -4.80
CA VAL A 126 -7.90 -12.63 -4.04
C VAL A 126 -6.92 -13.57 -4.71
N GLU A 127 -5.83 -13.02 -5.24
CA GLU A 127 -4.80 -13.77 -5.94
C GLU A 127 -3.41 -13.51 -5.35
N LEU A 128 -2.58 -14.56 -5.35
CA LEU A 128 -1.15 -14.40 -5.10
C LEU A 128 -0.45 -14.10 -6.41
N VAL A 129 0.01 -12.87 -6.57
CA VAL A 129 0.76 -12.45 -7.76
C VAL A 129 2.22 -12.89 -7.66
N TYR A 130 2.85 -12.65 -6.52
CA TYR A 130 4.26 -12.97 -6.29
C TYR A 130 4.56 -13.11 -4.81
N GLY A 131 5.49 -13.98 -4.42
CA GLY A 131 6.00 -14.06 -3.05
C GLY A 131 4.89 -14.39 -2.03
N GLY A 132 4.77 -15.66 -1.67
CA GLY A 132 3.68 -16.13 -0.81
C GLY A 132 3.74 -15.68 0.66
N PHE A 133 3.33 -16.59 1.53
CA PHE A 133 3.18 -16.35 2.96
C PHE A 133 4.15 -17.21 3.76
N HIS A 134 4.65 -16.69 4.88
CA HIS A 134 5.47 -17.48 5.79
C HIS A 134 4.71 -18.74 6.24
N GLY A 135 5.34 -19.90 6.09
CA GLY A 135 4.79 -21.19 6.52
C GLY A 135 3.74 -21.80 5.58
N VAL A 136 3.52 -21.22 4.40
CA VAL A 136 2.53 -21.72 3.43
C VAL A 136 3.25 -22.32 2.23
N LYS A 137 3.05 -23.62 2.00
CA LYS A 137 3.74 -24.38 0.93
C LYS A 137 2.97 -24.41 -0.39
N ASP A 138 1.65 -24.28 -0.35
CA ASP A 138 0.79 -24.20 -1.52
C ASP A 138 0.03 -22.87 -1.50
N THR A 139 0.16 -22.12 -2.59
CA THR A 139 -0.39 -20.77 -2.73
C THR A 139 -1.19 -20.59 -4.00
N LYS A 140 -1.43 -21.69 -4.74
CA LYS A 140 -2.10 -21.64 -6.05
C LYS A 140 -3.53 -21.11 -5.97
N HIS A 141 -4.16 -21.20 -4.80
CA HIS A 141 -5.50 -20.69 -4.56
C HIS A 141 -5.54 -20.04 -3.17
N LEU A 142 -5.64 -18.71 -3.13
CA LEU A 142 -5.87 -17.97 -1.88
C LEU A 142 -7.36 -17.93 -1.50
N ALA A 143 -8.24 -18.43 -2.36
CA ALA A 143 -9.67 -18.58 -2.15
C ALA A 143 -10.07 -20.07 -2.07
#